data_AF-A0A8S0ZX57-F1
#
_entry.id   AF-A0A8S0ZX57-F1
#
_cell.length_a   1.000
_cell.length_b   1.000
_cell.length_c   1.000
_cell.angle_alpha   90.00
_cell.angle_beta   90.00
_cell.angle_gamma   90.00
#
_symmetry.space_group_name_H-M   'P 1'
#
loop_
_entity.id
_entity.type
_entity.pdbx_description
1 polymer ?
#
loop_
_entity_poly.entity_id
_entity_poly.type
_entity_poly.pdbx_seq_one_letter_code
_entity_poly.pdbx_strand_id
1 'polypeptide(L)'
;MHHEENSTFGETLYQPIAEAPRGATIDATFVAANPRNDLKQESSHFVIERLNGTDWVEVTNDADFNTKFIWQRIPQNSSRVRIVWTIPEDAVLGVPHRIRYFGAARTATGDIQPFTGESDTFIIVDDVAGSD
;
A
#
# COMPACT_ATOMS: atom_id res chain seq x y z
N MET A 1 -11.59 23.95 7.29
CA MET A 1 -11.86 23.48 5.91
C MET A 1 -10.52 23.10 5.33
N HIS A 2 -10.21 21.80 5.23
CA HIS A 2 -8.93 21.35 4.68
C HIS A 2 -9.03 21.37 3.15
N HIS A 3 -8.21 22.18 2.51
CA HIS A 3 -8.07 22.24 1.06
C HIS A 3 -7.29 21.00 0.60
N GLU A 4 -7.97 20.02 0.01
CA GLU A 4 -7.38 18.89 -0.72
C GLU A 4 -6.94 19.34 -2.13
N GLU A 5 -6.07 20.35 -2.24
CA GLU A 5 -5.66 20.91 -3.55
C GLU A 5 -4.19 20.67 -3.94
N ASN A 6 -3.45 19.83 -3.21
CA ASN A 6 -2.05 19.57 -3.58
C ASN A 6 -1.55 18.13 -3.32
N SER A 7 -2.46 17.16 -3.33
CA SER A 7 -2.04 15.78 -3.10
C SER A 7 -1.35 15.19 -4.33
N THR A 8 -0.13 14.67 -4.13
CA THR A 8 0.71 14.14 -5.22
C THR A 8 0.40 12.65 -5.45
N PHE A 9 0.44 12.18 -6.70
CA PHE A 9 0.26 10.75 -6.98
C PHE A 9 1.27 9.90 -6.17
N GLY A 10 0.77 8.86 -5.50
CA GLY A 10 1.56 8.03 -4.60
C GLY A 10 1.63 8.53 -3.16
N GLU A 11 1.10 9.71 -2.85
CA GLU A 11 1.00 10.18 -1.46
C GLU A 11 0.07 9.28 -0.63
N THR A 12 0.48 8.98 0.60
CA THR A 12 -0.26 8.14 1.53
C THR A 12 -1.28 8.97 2.31
N LEU A 13 -2.57 8.74 2.04
CA LEU A 13 -3.70 9.40 2.70
C LEU A 13 -4.04 8.77 4.06
N TYR A 14 -3.91 7.45 4.16
CA TYR A 14 -4.11 6.70 5.39
C TYR A 14 -2.95 5.74 5.57
N GLN A 15 -2.22 5.93 6.67
CA GLN A 15 -1.06 5.11 7.05
C GLN A 15 -1.52 3.82 7.74
N PRO A 16 -0.73 2.72 7.63
CA PRO A 16 -0.99 1.51 8.39
C PRO A 16 -0.83 1.77 9.88
N ILE A 17 -1.50 0.96 10.70
CA ILE A 17 -1.21 0.92 12.14
C ILE A 17 0.23 0.45 12.36
N ALA A 18 0.90 1.02 13.36
CA ALA A 18 2.33 0.79 13.58
C ALA A 18 2.66 -0.66 14.01
N GLU A 19 1.72 -1.33 14.68
CA GLU A 19 1.90 -2.69 15.19
C GLU A 19 0.62 -3.50 14.97
N ALA A 20 0.76 -4.74 14.53
CA ALA A 20 -0.37 -5.66 14.38
C ALA A 20 0.04 -7.11 14.62
N PRO A 21 -0.80 -7.92 15.26
CA PRO A 21 -0.54 -9.34 15.41
C PRO A 21 -0.77 -10.08 14.08
N ARG A 22 -0.32 -11.35 14.03
CA ARG A 22 -0.71 -12.26 12.96
C ARG A 22 -2.24 -12.42 12.90
N GLY A 23 -2.78 -12.69 11.71
CA GLY A 23 -4.22 -12.75 11.46
C GLY A 23 -4.92 -11.38 11.43
N ALA A 24 -4.30 -10.31 11.93
CA ALA A 24 -4.85 -8.96 11.82
C ALA A 24 -4.78 -8.44 10.39
N THR A 25 -5.54 -7.37 10.15
CA THR A 25 -5.56 -6.68 8.85
C THR A 25 -4.81 -5.36 8.93
N ILE A 26 -3.83 -5.19 8.05
CA ILE A 26 -3.16 -3.92 7.78
C ILE A 26 -3.73 -3.32 6.51
N ASP A 27 -3.91 -2.00 6.48
CA ASP A 27 -4.23 -1.31 5.24
C ASP A 27 -3.57 0.06 5.16
N ALA A 28 -3.31 0.48 3.92
CA ALA A 28 -2.85 1.81 3.60
C ALA A 28 -3.62 2.32 2.38
N THR A 29 -3.87 3.63 2.35
CA THR A 29 -4.57 4.27 1.23
C THR A 29 -3.69 5.31 0.59
N PHE A 30 -3.59 5.27 -0.74
CA PHE A 30 -2.75 6.17 -1.52
C PHE A 30 -3.59 6.97 -2.51
N VAL A 31 -3.10 8.16 -2.86
CA VAL A 31 -3.56 8.91 -4.02
C VAL A 31 -3.20 8.13 -5.28
N ALA A 32 -4.20 7.77 -6.06
CA ALA A 32 -4.06 6.98 -7.27
C ALA A 32 -4.39 7.82 -8.51
N ALA A 33 -3.75 7.48 -9.62
CA ALA A 33 -4.19 7.92 -10.94
C ALA A 33 -5.37 7.07 -11.42
N ASN A 34 -6.10 7.58 -12.42
CA ASN A 34 -7.17 6.82 -13.06
C ASN A 34 -6.58 5.53 -13.69
N PRO A 35 -7.02 4.32 -13.28
CA PRO A 35 -6.44 3.05 -13.70
C PRO A 35 -6.68 2.77 -15.19
N ARG A 36 -7.61 3.48 -15.84
CA ARG A 36 -7.75 3.43 -17.31
C ARG A 36 -6.54 3.99 -18.06
N ASN A 37 -5.66 4.74 -17.39
CA ASN A 37 -4.41 5.22 -17.99
C ASN A 37 -3.29 4.18 -17.94
N ASP A 38 -3.47 3.08 -17.20
CA ASP A 38 -2.39 2.17 -16.88
C ASP A 38 -2.79 0.74 -17.24
N LEU A 39 -2.53 0.36 -18.49
CA LEU A 39 -2.58 -1.02 -18.94
C LEU A 39 -1.31 -1.73 -18.43
N LYS A 40 -1.17 -1.88 -17.11
CA LYS A 40 -0.12 -2.73 -16.50
C LYS A 40 -0.45 -4.19 -16.78
N GLN A 41 -0.29 -4.64 -18.02
CA GLN A 41 -0.64 -6.00 -18.40
C GLN A 41 0.30 -7.05 -17.77
N GLU A 42 1.45 -6.68 -17.19
CA GLU A 42 2.43 -7.67 -16.67
C GLU A 42 3.18 -7.28 -15.38
N SER A 43 2.66 -6.38 -14.53
CA SER A 43 3.37 -5.99 -13.28
C SER A 43 2.42 -5.75 -12.10
N SER A 44 2.84 -6.11 -10.89
CA SER A 44 2.07 -5.88 -9.66
C SER A 44 1.80 -4.40 -9.38
N HIS A 45 0.60 -4.10 -8.89
CA HIS A 45 0.20 -2.74 -8.51
C HIS A 45 0.75 -2.33 -7.15
N PHE A 46 1.06 -3.30 -6.29
CA PHE A 46 1.74 -3.06 -5.02
C PHE A 46 2.49 -4.30 -4.57
N VAL A 47 3.41 -4.08 -3.64
CA VAL A 47 4.08 -5.14 -2.88
C VAL A 47 4.06 -4.79 -1.39
N ILE A 48 4.14 -5.82 -0.57
CA ILE A 48 4.44 -5.72 0.85
C ILE A 48 5.87 -6.16 1.01
N GLU A 49 6.67 -5.32 1.63
CA GLU A 49 8.10 -5.58 1.84
C GLU A 49 8.39 -5.70 3.32
N ARG A 50 9.41 -6.48 3.65
CA ARG A 50 10.02 -6.50 4.98
C ARG A 50 11.48 -6.10 4.89
N LEU A 51 12.00 -5.50 5.95
CA LEU A 51 13.41 -5.17 6.05
C LEU A 51 14.22 -6.43 6.42
N ASN A 52 15.24 -6.73 5.63
CA ASN A 52 16.21 -7.80 5.88
C ASN A 52 17.62 -7.21 5.84
N GLY A 53 18.18 -6.92 7.02
CA GLY A 53 19.42 -6.15 7.14
C GLY A 53 19.19 -4.70 6.72
N THR A 54 19.73 -4.32 5.56
CA THR A 54 19.55 -3.00 4.95
C THR A 54 18.59 -3.00 3.76
N ASP A 55 18.15 -4.18 3.32
CA ASP A 55 17.44 -4.34 2.06
C ASP A 55 15.96 -4.63 2.31
N TRP A 56 15.10 -4.00 1.52
CA TRP A 56 13.67 -4.31 1.48
C TRP A 56 13.44 -5.50 0.56
N VAL A 57 12.86 -6.57 1.11
CA VAL A 57 12.55 -7.80 0.36
C VAL A 57 11.05 -7.99 0.28
N GLU A 58 10.56 -8.38 -0.90
CA GLU A 58 9.14 -8.67 -1.13
C GLU A 58 8.70 -9.86 -0.26
N VAL A 59 7.60 -9.64 0.47
CA VAL A 59 6.88 -10.65 1.24
C VAL A 59 5.73 -11.19 0.40
N THR A 60 4.94 -10.29 -0.19
CA THR A 60 3.79 -10.64 -1.01
C THR A 60 3.41 -9.48 -1.94
N ASN A 61 2.49 -9.72 -2.89
CA ASN A 61 2.03 -8.78 -3.91
C ASN A 61 0.53 -8.95 -4.19
N ASP A 62 0.03 -8.26 -5.21
CA ASP A 62 -1.38 -8.22 -5.59
C ASP A 62 -1.96 -9.54 -6.14
N ALA A 63 -1.13 -10.56 -6.38
CA ALA A 63 -1.57 -11.90 -6.78
C ALA A 63 -1.92 -12.81 -5.59
N ASP A 64 -1.62 -12.41 -4.36
CA ASP A 64 -1.86 -13.21 -3.15
C ASP A 64 -3.29 -13.06 -2.65
N PHE A 65 -3.92 -14.19 -2.28
CA PHE A 65 -5.27 -14.28 -1.73
C PHE A 65 -5.48 -13.45 -0.44
N ASN A 66 -4.42 -13.22 0.33
CA ASN A 66 -4.44 -12.43 1.56
C ASN A 66 -4.42 -10.93 1.31
N THR A 67 -4.27 -10.50 0.06
CA THR A 67 -4.18 -9.09 -0.29
C THR A 67 -5.37 -8.62 -1.12
N LYS A 68 -5.68 -7.32 -1.04
CA LYS A 68 -6.76 -6.71 -1.84
C LYS A 68 -6.32 -5.34 -2.35
N PHE A 69 -6.57 -5.12 -3.64
CA PHE A 69 -6.44 -3.82 -4.30
C PHE A 69 -7.83 -3.21 -4.51
N ILE A 70 -8.18 -2.19 -3.72
CA ILE A 70 -9.50 -1.57 -3.78
C ILE A 70 -9.36 -0.16 -4.34
N TRP A 71 -9.62 -0.01 -5.64
CA TRP A 71 -9.64 1.29 -6.29
C TRP A 71 -11.00 1.98 -6.15
N GLN A 72 -10.98 3.27 -5.83
CA GLN A 72 -12.19 4.08 -5.73
C GLN A 72 -11.98 5.44 -6.39
N ARG A 73 -12.95 5.86 -7.21
CA ARG A 73 -13.03 7.24 -7.70
C ARG A 73 -13.53 8.12 -6.57
N ILE A 74 -12.85 9.23 -6.31
CA ILE A 74 -13.36 10.29 -5.43
C ILE A 74 -13.91 11.44 -6.30
N PRO A 75 -14.84 12.27 -5.78
CA PRO A 75 -15.30 13.46 -6.49
C PRO A 75 -14.11 14.34 -6.95
N GLN A 76 -14.31 15.19 -7.96
CA GLN A 76 -13.30 16.14 -8.47
C GLN A 76 -12.12 15.50 -9.23
N ASN A 77 -12.35 14.40 -9.95
CA ASN A 77 -11.38 13.74 -10.85
C ASN A 77 -10.14 13.13 -10.18
N SER A 78 -10.06 13.10 -8.85
CA SER A 78 -9.04 12.33 -8.16
C SER A 78 -9.50 10.88 -7.93
N SER A 79 -8.55 10.00 -7.63
CA SER A 79 -8.84 8.63 -7.24
C SER A 79 -7.91 8.17 -6.13
N ARG A 80 -8.33 7.14 -5.42
CA ARG A 80 -7.53 6.53 -4.36
C ARG A 80 -7.52 5.02 -4.50
N VAL A 81 -6.46 4.41 -4.01
CA VAL A 81 -6.38 2.97 -3.83
C VAL A 81 -6.23 2.69 -2.35
N ARG A 82 -7.05 1.77 -1.83
CA ARG A 82 -6.82 1.13 -0.53
C ARG A 82 -6.22 -0.25 -0.78
N ILE A 83 -5.02 -0.45 -0.26
CA ILE A 83 -4.32 -1.73 -0.26
C ILE A 83 -4.54 -2.36 1.11
N VAL A 84 -5.01 -3.60 1.12
CA VAL A 84 -5.33 -4.34 2.34
C VAL A 84 -4.53 -5.63 2.35
N TRP A 85 -4.00 -5.98 3.52
CA TRP A 85 -3.29 -7.23 3.78
C TRP A 85 -3.78 -7.88 5.06
N THR A 86 -4.23 -9.12 4.97
CA THR A 86 -4.41 -9.99 6.12
C THR A 86 -3.08 -10.68 6.41
N ILE A 87 -2.51 -10.42 7.58
CA ILE A 87 -1.19 -10.94 7.96
C ILE A 87 -1.28 -12.47 8.11
N PRO A 88 -0.47 -13.27 7.40
CA PRO A 88 -0.50 -14.72 7.54
C PRO A 88 0.12 -15.18 8.86
N GLU A 89 -0.28 -16.36 9.33
CA GLU A 89 0.16 -16.93 10.62
C GLU A 89 1.67 -17.24 10.68
N ASP A 90 2.34 -17.34 9.54
CA ASP A 90 3.78 -17.58 9.44
C ASP A 90 4.59 -16.29 9.22
N ALA A 91 3.96 -15.11 9.27
CA ALA A 91 4.63 -13.84 9.06
C ALA A 91 5.77 -13.61 10.07
N VAL A 92 6.86 -13.01 9.61
CA VAL A 92 8.05 -12.77 10.43
C VAL A 92 7.78 -11.65 11.44
N LEU A 93 8.01 -11.93 12.72
CA LEU A 93 7.76 -10.98 13.81
C LEU A 93 8.92 -10.01 14.03
N GLY A 94 8.62 -8.85 14.61
CA GLY A 94 9.60 -7.89 15.13
C GLY A 94 10.46 -7.17 14.08
N VAL A 95 10.20 -7.37 12.79
CA VAL A 95 10.91 -6.70 11.69
C VAL A 95 10.01 -5.65 11.03
N PRO A 96 10.56 -4.49 10.60
CA PRO A 96 9.80 -3.50 9.86
C PRO A 96 9.26 -4.05 8.54
N HIS A 97 7.98 -3.77 8.28
CA HIS A 97 7.28 -3.99 7.03
C HIS A 97 6.79 -2.67 6.48
N ARG A 98 6.54 -2.60 5.16
CA ARG A 98 5.90 -1.46 4.51
C ARG A 98 5.08 -1.89 3.30
N ILE A 99 4.11 -1.07 2.93
CA ILE A 99 3.36 -1.20 1.69
C ILE A 99 3.97 -0.24 0.66
N ARG A 100 4.30 -0.76 -0.51
CA ARG A 100 4.79 0.03 -1.65
C ARG A 100 3.81 -0.08 -2.82
N TYR A 101 3.25 1.05 -3.22
CA TYR A 101 2.27 1.17 -4.30
C TYR A 101 2.94 1.69 -5.58
N PHE A 102 2.61 1.07 -6.72
CA PHE A 102 3.10 1.48 -8.03
C PHE A 102 1.93 1.87 -8.93
N GLY A 103 1.97 3.07 -9.49
CA GLY A 103 1.00 3.51 -10.49
C GLY A 103 1.65 4.34 -11.59
N ALA A 104 0.88 4.67 -12.62
CA ALA A 104 1.29 5.61 -13.65
C ALA A 104 0.21 6.67 -13.89
N ALA A 105 0.65 7.92 -13.96
CA ALA A 105 -0.21 9.07 -14.15
C ALA A 105 0.00 9.70 -15.52
N ARG A 106 -1.08 10.15 -16.15
CA ARG A 106 -1.00 10.96 -17.37
C ARG A 106 -0.73 12.41 -16.99
N THR A 107 0.34 12.97 -17.51
CA THR A 107 0.72 14.38 -17.35
C THR A 107 -0.11 15.28 -18.27
N ALA A 108 -0.04 16.59 -18.05
CA ALA A 108 -0.72 17.59 -18.88
C ALA A 108 -0.24 17.57 -20.36
N THR A 109 0.99 17.11 -20.62
CA THR A 109 1.53 16.93 -21.98
C THR A 109 1.02 15.67 -22.66
N GLY A 110 0.31 14.80 -21.95
CA GLY A 110 -0.22 13.53 -22.45
C GLY A 110 0.69 12.32 -22.18
N ASP A 111 1.91 12.54 -21.68
CA ASP A 111 2.86 11.47 -21.36
C ASP A 111 2.43 10.69 -20.12
N ILE A 112 2.69 9.39 -20.09
CA ILE A 112 2.48 8.52 -18.93
C ILE A 112 3.78 8.50 -18.10
N GLN A 113 3.69 8.95 -16.85
CA GLN A 113 4.80 8.97 -15.90
C GLN A 113 4.55 7.98 -14.75
N PRO A 114 5.46 7.02 -14.50
CA PRO A 114 5.35 6.14 -13.36
C PRO A 114 5.61 6.90 -12.06
N PHE A 115 4.96 6.47 -10.99
CA PHE A 115 5.18 6.97 -9.63
C PHE A 115 5.18 5.81 -8.65
N THR A 116 5.75 6.04 -7.47
CA THR A 116 5.75 5.09 -6.36
C THR A 116 5.28 5.81 -5.10
N GLY A 117 4.39 5.14 -4.36
CA GLY A 117 3.98 5.52 -3.01
C GLY A 117 4.55 4.55 -2.00
N GLU A 118 4.99 5.06 -0.85
CA GLU A 118 5.48 4.24 0.26
C GLU A 118 4.72 4.61 1.53
N SER A 119 4.23 3.61 2.25
CA SER A 119 3.65 3.81 3.58
C SER A 119 4.74 4.02 4.63
N ASP A 120 4.33 4.49 5.79
CA ASP A 120 5.11 4.33 7.01
C ASP A 120 5.33 2.85 7.30
N THR A 121 6.37 2.56 8.09
CA THR A 121 6.69 1.20 8.49
C THR A 121 5.80 0.73 9.63
N PHE A 122 5.46 -0.55 9.62
CA PHE A 122 4.77 -1.24 10.70
C PHE A 122 5.50 -2.52 11.08
N ILE A 123 5.33 -3.00 12.30
CA ILE A 123 5.91 -4.25 12.77
C ILE A 123 4.80 -5.27 13.06
N ILE A 124 5.11 -6.54 12.78
CA ILE A 124 4.22 -7.63 13.12
C ILE A 124 4.64 -8.12 14.50
N VAL A 125 3.71 -8.12 15.43
CA VAL A 125 3.94 -8.56 16.82
C VAL A 125 3.34 -9.95 17.04
N ASP A 126 3.77 -10.62 18.08
CA ASP A 126 3.07 -11.83 18.50
C ASP A 126 1.68 -11.45 19.04
N ASP A 127 0.70 -12.33 18.89
CA ASP A 127 -0.57 -12.11 19.57
C ASP A 127 -0.31 -12.25 21.07
N VAL A 128 -0.36 -11.13 21.79
CA VAL A 128 -0.30 -11.17 23.25
C VAL A 128 -1.66 -11.66 23.72
N ALA A 129 -1.89 -12.97 23.61
CA ALA A 129 -2.95 -13.64 24.34
C ALA A 129 -2.84 -13.17 25.79
N GLY A 130 -3.91 -12.56 26.29
CA GLY A 130 -3.92 -11.72 27.47
C GLY A 130 -3.08 -12.25 28.63
N SER A 131 -2.33 -11.35 29.27
CA SER A 131 -1.86 -11.59 30.63
C SER A 131 -3.09 -11.77 31.53
N ASP A 132 -3.26 -12.97 32.08
CA ASP A 132 -4.11 -13.31 33.22
C ASP A 132 -4.01 -12.30 34.38
#